data_AF-A0A8C5EDL6-F1
#
_entry.id   AF-A0A8C5EDL6-F1
#
_cell.length_a   1.000
_cell.length_b   1.000
_cell.length_c   1.000
_cell.angle_alpha   90.00
_cell.angle_beta   90.00
_cell.angle_gamma   90.00
#
_symmetry.space_group_name_H-M   'P 1'
#
loop_
_entity.id
_entity.type
_entity.pdbx_description
1 polymer ?
#
loop_
_entity_poly.entity_id
_entity_poly.type
_entity_poly.pdbx_seq_one_letter_code
_entity_poly.pdbx_strand_id
1 'polypeptide(L)' 'MHFSIPETEIRTGDNGSTFVAYNIHVNGVLHCRVRYSQLLGLHEQCVCVCSPLPCGNLEV' A
#
# COMPACT_ATOMS: atom_id res chain seq x y z
N MET A 1 -8.42 13.00 8.25
CA MET A 1 -7.30 12.13 8.69
C MET A 1 -6.12 12.44 7.79
N HIS A 2 -5.00 12.94 8.32
CA HIS A 2 -3.82 13.29 7.50
C HIS A 2 -2.92 12.06 7.38
N PHE A 3 -2.72 11.59 6.15
CA PHE A 3 -1.91 10.43 5.82
C PHE A 3 -0.68 10.90 5.04
N SER A 4 0.49 10.37 5.38
CA SER A 4 1.75 10.66 4.70
C SER A 4 2.59 9.40 4.62
N ILE A 5 3.30 9.20 3.51
CA ILE A 5 4.33 8.17 3.37
C ILE A 5 5.69 8.90 3.31
N PRO A 6 6.24 9.31 4.46
CA PRO A 6 7.51 10.02 4.49
C PRO A 6 8.71 9.12 4.19
N GLU A 7 8.58 7.79 4.31
CA GLU A 7 9.74 6.88 4.24
C GLU A 7 9.42 5.53 3.61
N THR A 8 10.34 5.05 2.78
CA THR A 8 10.38 3.71 2.22
C THR A 8 11.62 2.97 2.75
N GLU A 9 11.44 1.74 3.22
CA GLU A 9 12.48 0.92 3.83
C GLU A 9 12.69 -0.34 2.99
N ILE A 10 13.94 -0.71 2.69
CA ILE A 10 14.25 -1.99 2.06
C ILE A 10 14.41 -3.01 3.18
N ARG A 11 13.58 -4.06 3.16
CA ARG A 11 13.64 -5.15 4.13
C ARG A 11 13.86 -6.49 3.48
N THR A 12 14.60 -7.33 4.17
CA THR A 12 14.75 -8.74 3.81
C THR A 12 13.61 -9.52 4.45
N GLY A 13 12.80 -10.19 3.62
CA GLY A 13 11.80 -11.14 4.08
C GLY A 13 12.44 -12.43 4.58
N ASP A 14 11.62 -13.28 5.21
CA ASP A 14 12.07 -14.53 5.83
C ASP A 14 12.73 -15.50 4.82
N ASN A 15 12.39 -15.37 3.53
CA ASN A 15 12.98 -16.12 2.42
C ASN A 15 14.34 -15.56 1.92
N GLY A 16 14.92 -14.56 2.58
CA GLY A 16 16.14 -13.90 2.14
C GLY A 16 15.94 -12.91 0.96
N SER A 17 14.71 -12.72 0.49
CA SER A 17 14.38 -11.78 -0.58
C SER A 17 14.19 -10.37 -0.03
N THR A 18 14.84 -9.38 -0.65
CA THR A 18 14.66 -7.97 -0.30
C THR A 18 13.43 -7.39 -1.00
N PHE A 19 12.61 -6.66 -0.26
CA PHE A 19 11.44 -5.95 -0.76
C PHE A 19 11.37 -4.54 -0.19
N VAL A 20 10.71 -3.65 -0.93
CA VAL A 20 10.46 -2.28 -0.47
C VAL A 20 9.17 -2.27 0.35
N ALA A 21 9.29 -1.83 1.61
CA ALA A 21 8.20 -1.59 2.53
C ALA A 21 7.91 -0.08 2.60
N TYR A 22 6.63 0.27 2.61
CA TYR A 22 6.17 1.65 2.70
C TYR A 22 5.68 1.93 4.12
N ASN A 23 6.27 2.93 4.78
CA ASN A 23 5.91 3.34 6.13
C ASN A 23 4.75 4.33 6.07
N ILE A 24 3.55 3.83 6.38
CA ILE A 24 2.34 4.65 6.42
C ILE A 24 2.30 5.38 7.75
N HIS A 25 2.39 6.71 7.70
CA HIS A 25 2.25 7.57 8.85
C HIS A 25 0.89 8.27 8.84
N VAL A 26 0.15 8.16 9.94
CA VAL A 26 -1.14 8.83 10.15
C VAL A 26 -0.95 9.84 11.26
N ASN A 27 -1.21 11.13 10.96
CA ASN A 27 -0.96 12.26 11.86
C ASN A 27 0.50 12.30 12.40
N GLY A 28 1.47 11.89 11.59
CA GLY A 28 2.90 11.85 11.97
C GLY A 28 3.33 10.64 12.79
N VAL A 29 2.41 9.72 13.12
CA VAL A 29 2.70 8.49 13.86
C VAL A 29 2.74 7.30 12.89
N LEU A 30 3.75 6.44 13.01
CA LEU A 30 3.86 5.23 12.21
C LEU A 30 2.69 4.31 12.53
N HIS A 31 1.82 4.11 11.54
CA HIS A 31 0.63 3.29 11.70
C HIS A 31 0.87 1.85 11.24
N CYS A 32 1.31 1.67 10.00
CA CYS A 32 1.56 0.35 9.42
C CYS A 32 2.71 0.40 8.43
N ARG A 33 3.32 -0.77 8.20
CA ARG A 33 4.30 -0.98 7.14
C ARG A 33 3.75 -2.03 6.20
N VAL A 34 3.63 -1.70 4.93
CA VAL A 34 3.03 -2.60 3.95
C VAL A 34 3.89 -2.68 2.70
N ARG A 35 3.81 -3.82 2.00
CA ARG A 35 4.35 -3.97 0.66
C ARG A 35 3.42 -3.31 -0.35
N TYR A 36 3.97 -2.95 -1.52
CA TYR A 36 3.18 -2.36 -2.60
C TYR A 36 1.93 -3.19 -2.94
N SER A 37 2.05 -4.52 -2.98
CA SER A 37 0.92 -5.42 -3.27
C SER A 37 -0.22 -5.34 -2.25
N GLN A 38 0.08 -5.15 -0.97
CA GLN A 38 -0.94 -4.98 0.07
C GLN A 38 -1.65 -3.63 -0.07
N LEU A 39 -0.90 -2.58 -0.42
CA LEU A 39 -1.46 -1.25 -0.68
C LEU A 39 -2.32 -1.25 -1.95
N LEU A 40 -1.88 -1.96 -2.99
CA LEU A 40 -2.62 -2.12 -4.24
C LEU A 40 -3.95 -2.86 -4.00
N GLY A 41 -3.94 -3.96 -3.24
CA GLY A 41 -5.17 -4.67 -2.89
C GLY A 41 -6.15 -3.81 -2.08
N LEU A 42 -5.63 -2.94 -1.20
CA LEU A 42 -6.46 -1.94 -0.51
C LEU A 42 -7.03 -0.91 -1.49
N HIS A 43 -6.23 -0.43 -2.44
CA HIS A 43 -6.69 0.51 -3.47
C HIS A 43 -7.81 -0.09 -4.31
N GLU A 44 -7.64 -1.32 -4.80
CA GLU A 44 -8.67 -2.03 -5.56
C GLU A 44 -9.97 -2.20 -4.76
N GLN A 45 -9.87 -2.55 -3.47
CA GLN A 45 -11.03 -2.65 -2.58
C GLN A 45 -11.70 -1.29 -2.35
N CYS A 46 -10.94 -0.23 -2.09
CA CYS A 46 -11.49 1.11 -1.89
C CYS A 46 -12.14 1.66 -3.17
N VAL A 47 -11.53 1.44 -4.33
CA VAL A 47 -12.10 1.81 -5.63
C VAL A 47 -13.41 1.06 -5.86
N CYS A 48 -13.44 -0.24 -5.60
CA CYS A 48 -14.63 -1.08 -5.78
C CYS A 48 -15.76 -0.73 -4.79
N VAL A 49 -15.43 -0.38 -3.53
CA VAL A 49 -16.43 -0.05 -2.49
C VAL A 49 -16.96 1.38 -2.63
N CYS A 50 -16.15 2.35 -3.02
CA CYS A 50 -16.56 3.76 -3.12
C CYS A 50 -16.98 4.19 -4.53
N SER A 51 -16.68 3.42 -5.58
CA SER A 51 -17.06 3.73 -6.95
C SER A 51 -17.72 2.51 -7.59
N PRO A 52 -19.03 2.53 -7.90
CA PRO A 52 -19.74 1.39 -8.48
C PRO A 52 -19.40 1.15 -9.97
N LEU A 53 -18.19 1.52 -10.41
CA LEU A 53 -17.73 1.31 -11.77
C LEU A 53 -17.02 -0.05 -11.85
N PRO A 54 -17.36 -0.90 -12.83
CA PRO A 54 -16.66 -2.16 -13.02
C PRO A 54 -15.20 -1.84 -13.36
N CYS A 55 -14.28 -2.31 -12.53
CA CYS A 55 -12.84 -2.27 -12.79
C CYS A 55 -12.54 -3.15 -14.01
N GLY A 56 -12.81 -2.63 -15.20
CA GLY A 56 -12.37 -3.19 -16.47
C GLY A 56 -10.91 -2.86 -16.67
N ASN A 57 -10.07 -3.90 -16.57
CA ASN A 57 -8.76 -4.06 -17.21
C ASN A 57 -7.98 -2.77 -17.46
N LEU A 58 -7.14 -2.37 -16.49
CA LEU A 58 -5.89 -1.73 -16.85
C LEU A 58 -4.88 -2.84 -17.16
N GLU A 59 -5.10 -3.53 -18.29
CA GLU A 59 -4.01 -4.23 -18.97
C GLU A 59 -3.07 -3.15 -19.53
N VAL A 60 -1.77 -3.35 -19.27
CA VAL A 60 -0.63 -2.49 -19.61
C VAL A 60 -0.59 -2.10 -21.09
#